data_AF-A0A5C5VZ39-F1
#
_entry.id   AF-A0A5C5VZ39-F1
#
_cell.length_a   1.000
_cell.length_b   1.000
_cell.length_c   1.000
_cell.angle_alpha   90.00
_cell.angle_beta   90.00
_cell.angle_gamma   90.00
#
_symmetry.space_group_name_H-M   'P 1'
#
loop_
_entity.id
_entity.type
_entity.pdbx_description
1 polymer ?
#
loop_
_entity_poly.entity_id
_entity_poly.type
_entity_poly.pdbx_seq_one_letter_code
_entity_poly.pdbx_strand_id
1 'polypeptide(L)'
;MHTKLAFVCRLLRRWTAPSAALGMLTALRVAVAAGPQPTPAGGAPGFIDERPAELLPEGFFRRNALPVPISTGLPEAFQRGGNFVELDSPAPQEIEAADAAAQRRYQDKRPAPPRVGLARTLAQPLQMPDDAVVTPLDDGRRVWTLAVRSAGALEMRVLLQQFDVGAGRAIVYGFDDSGRLVARGPLSGAGMEADGEFWSPSVPGETMFIEVTGAEEPHFVLSRVIHCDRDEDTIPSHPERGDCVGVCSCHLDVMCESVSVAARQATGRMRFLVDGEYFVCTGTLLADNDSATYVPYFLTANHCIDSQDVFNTLEVRWNYQTLICNGSLDSNLWEYSYGGVLLTTSGANFGNDATFARLNGNPPASGGFAGWTTNEEIGDVGIHHPQGSHKRAVFGHYVTFCDTDCSCFSQTNYAYYTADDGIVQGGSSGSGMFTTSGQIIGQLYGHCGLCPDAEDCTHTGDWCLLYGEFAQTYPDIIYWLNLGGTLHVDDSNLTPPWDGSAANPFLTVGMAYNAIWQDNLRMIVHPGAYVENITFNRPLRIEGAGGVARIGVP
;
A
#
# COMPACT_ATOMS: atom_id res chain seq x y z
N MET A 1 -26.95 33.79 4.38
CA MET A 1 -25.67 33.03 4.33
C MET A 1 -25.40 32.39 2.97
N HIS A 2 -26.04 32.86 1.89
CA HIS A 2 -25.58 32.62 0.52
C HIS A 2 -24.60 33.74 0.11
N THR A 3 -23.72 33.44 -0.85
CA THR A 3 -22.63 34.27 -1.45
C THR A 3 -21.27 34.33 -0.73
N LYS A 4 -20.63 33.17 -0.46
CA LYS A 4 -19.15 33.12 -0.31
C LYS A 4 -18.41 32.10 -1.19
N LEU A 5 -19.09 31.25 -1.98
CA LEU A 5 -18.40 30.30 -2.87
C LEU A 5 -17.99 30.85 -4.25
N ALA A 6 -18.49 32.01 -4.66
CA ALA A 6 -18.14 32.58 -5.98
C ALA A 6 -16.78 33.31 -6.04
N PHE A 7 -16.03 33.38 -4.93
CA PHE A 7 -14.85 34.25 -4.83
C PHE A 7 -13.51 33.56 -5.17
N VAL A 8 -13.45 32.23 -5.16
CA VAL A 8 -12.19 31.49 -5.43
C VAL A 8 -11.93 31.32 -6.93
N CYS A 9 -12.96 31.23 -7.77
CA CYS A 9 -12.82 31.06 -9.23
C CYS A 9 -12.38 32.31 -10.03
N ARG A 10 -12.29 33.51 -9.41
CA ARG A 10 -11.92 34.75 -10.13
C ARG A 10 -10.44 35.14 -10.07
N LEU A 11 -9.62 34.48 -9.25
CA LEU A 11 -8.20 34.84 -9.13
C LEU A 11 -7.27 34.13 -10.13
N LEU A 12 -7.69 33.01 -10.74
CA LEU A 12 -6.83 32.22 -11.64
C LEU A 12 -6.88 32.62 -13.13
N ARG A 13 -7.59 33.70 -13.51
CA ARG A 13 -7.71 34.17 -14.90
C ARG A 13 -7.09 35.53 -15.22
N ARG A 14 -6.21 36.07 -14.36
CA ARG A 14 -5.66 37.43 -14.54
C ARG A 14 -4.14 37.53 -14.49
N TRP A 15 -3.41 36.69 -15.23
CA TRP A 15 -2.00 37.00 -15.54
C TRP A 15 -1.66 36.61 -16.98
N THR A 16 -1.89 37.53 -17.91
CA THR A 16 -1.23 37.56 -19.23
C THR A 16 -0.80 38.99 -19.60
N ALA A 17 0.53 39.20 -19.55
CA ALA A 17 1.40 40.09 -20.36
C ALA A 17 1.33 41.64 -20.21
N PRO A 18 2.33 42.41 -20.73
CA PRO A 18 3.80 42.26 -20.73
C PRO A 18 4.55 43.55 -20.29
N SER A 19 5.86 43.49 -19.98
CA SER A 19 6.83 44.60 -20.18
C SER A 19 8.27 44.16 -19.95
N ALA A 20 9.15 44.54 -20.88
CA ALA A 20 10.55 44.17 -20.99
C ALA A 20 11.50 45.16 -20.28
N ALA A 21 12.66 44.67 -19.82
CA ALA A 21 13.97 45.35 -19.97
C ALA A 21 15.16 44.46 -19.55
N LEU A 22 15.99 44.15 -20.55
CA LEU A 22 17.44 43.87 -20.60
C LEU A 22 18.24 43.46 -19.34
N GLY A 23 18.91 42.31 -19.46
CA GLY A 23 20.17 41.99 -18.81
C GLY A 23 20.89 40.86 -19.56
N MET A 24 21.83 41.21 -20.45
CA MET A 24 22.64 40.28 -21.24
C MET A 24 23.57 39.44 -20.35
N LEU A 25 23.50 38.12 -20.47
CA LEU A 25 24.60 37.21 -20.17
C LEU A 25 24.63 36.13 -21.26
N THR A 26 25.55 36.30 -22.19
CA THR A 26 25.89 35.36 -23.27
C THR A 26 26.45 34.07 -22.68
N ALA A 27 25.70 32.96 -22.79
CA ALA A 27 26.24 31.61 -22.70
C ALA A 27 26.05 30.93 -24.07
N LEU A 28 27.18 30.58 -24.68
CA LEU A 28 27.30 29.88 -25.95
C LEU A 28 26.58 28.52 -25.87
N ARG A 29 25.49 28.32 -26.62
CA ARG A 29 24.89 27.00 -26.83
C ARG A 29 25.38 26.45 -28.16
N VAL A 30 26.07 25.30 -28.11
CA VAL A 30 26.33 24.46 -29.28
C VAL A 30 25.00 23.86 -29.72
N ALA A 31 24.59 24.13 -30.96
CA ALA A 31 23.42 23.53 -31.56
C ALA A 31 23.77 22.10 -32.03
N VAL A 32 23.12 21.10 -31.45
CA VAL A 32 23.01 19.78 -32.08
C VAL A 32 21.68 19.77 -32.83
N ALA A 33 21.74 19.54 -34.14
CA ALA A 33 20.57 19.46 -35.01
C ALA A 33 19.70 18.27 -34.57
N ALA A 34 18.52 18.56 -34.03
CA ALA A 34 17.47 17.56 -33.85
C ALA A 34 16.89 17.20 -35.22
N GLY A 35 16.93 15.91 -35.56
CA GLY A 35 16.20 15.37 -36.71
C GLY A 35 14.68 15.59 -36.57
N PRO A 36 13.91 15.44 -37.66
CA PRO A 36 12.48 15.74 -37.66
C PRO A 36 11.75 14.87 -36.64
N GLN A 37 11.07 15.53 -35.69
CA GLN A 37 10.10 14.90 -34.80
C GLN A 37 8.95 14.33 -35.65
N PRO A 38 8.50 13.08 -35.42
CA PRO A 38 7.29 12.58 -36.04
C PRO A 38 6.10 13.35 -35.49
N THR A 39 5.33 13.96 -36.38
CA THR A 39 4.01 14.53 -36.09
C THR A 39 3.08 13.45 -35.52
N PRO A 40 2.22 13.76 -34.52
CA PRO A 40 1.26 12.80 -34.02
C PRO A 40 0.26 12.50 -35.15
N ALA A 41 0.25 11.25 -35.60
CA ALA A 41 -0.76 10.75 -36.52
C ALA A 41 -2.11 10.73 -35.78
N GLY A 42 -3.16 11.20 -36.47
CA GLY A 42 -4.52 11.22 -35.96
C GLY A 42 -5.03 9.83 -35.55
N GLY A 43 -5.97 9.84 -34.60
CA GLY A 43 -6.53 8.68 -33.93
C GLY A 43 -6.94 7.54 -34.86
N ALA A 44 -6.29 6.39 -34.67
CA ALA A 44 -6.85 5.08 -34.94
C ALA A 44 -7.58 4.59 -33.66
N PRO A 45 -8.61 3.71 -33.77
CA PRO A 45 -9.26 3.14 -32.59
C PRO A 45 -8.19 2.44 -31.72
N GLY A 46 -8.11 2.83 -30.45
CA GLY A 46 -7.09 2.35 -29.52
C GLY A 46 -7.17 0.84 -29.37
N PHE A 47 -6.01 0.17 -29.36
CA PHE A 47 -5.95 -1.23 -28.94
C PHE A 47 -6.34 -1.31 -27.46
N ILE A 48 -7.24 -2.23 -27.12
CA ILE A 48 -7.54 -2.57 -25.73
C ILE A 48 -6.43 -3.50 -25.28
N ASP A 49 -5.69 -3.09 -24.26
CA ASP A 49 -4.71 -3.94 -23.59
C ASP A 49 -5.37 -4.53 -22.35
N GLU A 50 -5.20 -5.84 -22.15
CA GLU A 50 -5.87 -6.53 -21.06
C GLU A 50 -5.11 -7.76 -20.55
N ARG A 51 -5.32 -8.06 -19.27
CA ARG A 51 -4.85 -9.26 -18.58
C ARG A 51 -5.99 -9.82 -17.73
N PRO A 52 -6.32 -11.12 -17.82
CA PRO A 52 -7.33 -11.72 -16.95
C PRO A 52 -6.90 -11.73 -15.48
N ALA A 53 -7.88 -11.72 -14.59
CA ALA A 53 -7.64 -11.95 -13.17
C ALA A 53 -7.22 -13.39 -12.90
N GLU A 54 -6.40 -13.60 -11.87
CA GLU A 54 -5.91 -14.92 -11.52
C GLU A 54 -5.86 -15.15 -10.01
N LEU A 55 -5.93 -16.43 -9.63
CA LEU A 55 -5.78 -16.87 -8.25
C LEU A 55 -4.38 -17.45 -8.08
N LEU A 56 -3.79 -17.24 -6.91
CA LEU A 56 -2.60 -17.98 -6.54
C LEU A 56 -2.90 -19.48 -6.54
N PRO A 57 -2.04 -20.32 -7.15
CA PRO A 57 -2.16 -21.76 -7.04
C PRO A 57 -2.09 -22.19 -5.57
N GLU A 58 -2.91 -23.16 -5.18
CA GLU A 58 -2.90 -23.68 -3.81
C GLU A 58 -1.48 -24.11 -3.39
N GLY A 59 -1.04 -23.60 -2.25
CA GLY A 59 0.26 -23.94 -1.68
C GLY A 59 1.47 -23.30 -2.36
N PHE A 60 1.28 -22.39 -3.33
CA PHE A 60 2.37 -21.63 -3.96
C PHE A 60 3.17 -20.84 -2.90
N PHE A 61 2.45 -20.08 -2.08
CA PHE A 61 2.97 -19.54 -0.83
C PHE A 61 2.31 -20.24 0.35
N ARG A 62 3.08 -20.46 1.41
CA ARG A 62 2.54 -21.01 2.66
C ARG A 62 2.31 -19.88 3.64
N ARG A 63 1.14 -19.89 4.29
CA ARG A 63 0.96 -19.09 5.51
C ARG A 63 1.97 -19.57 6.55
N ASN A 64 2.76 -18.64 7.06
CA ASN A 64 3.64 -18.92 8.19
C ASN A 64 2.77 -19.18 9.42
N ALA A 65 3.10 -20.23 10.17
CA ALA A 65 2.51 -20.43 11.48
C ALA A 65 2.88 -19.23 12.38
N LEU A 66 1.92 -18.77 13.18
CA LEU A 66 2.20 -17.72 14.16
C LEU A 66 3.28 -18.21 15.13
N PRO A 67 4.30 -17.38 15.44
CA PRO A 67 5.33 -17.78 16.38
C PRO A 67 4.73 -17.93 17.79
N VAL A 68 5.29 -18.86 18.57
CA VAL A 68 4.95 -19.04 19.99
C VAL A 68 6.02 -18.32 20.83
N PRO A 69 5.67 -17.25 21.58
CA PRO A 69 6.64 -16.52 22.39
C PRO A 69 7.17 -17.36 23.56
N ILE A 70 8.49 -17.44 23.71
CA ILE A 70 9.15 -18.19 24.79
C ILE A 70 8.86 -17.53 26.14
N SER A 71 8.80 -16.20 26.16
CA SER A 71 8.56 -15.37 27.35
C SER A 71 7.24 -15.65 28.05
N THR A 72 6.24 -16.24 27.37
CA THR A 72 4.99 -16.66 28.01
C THR A 72 5.20 -17.75 29.08
N GLY A 73 6.29 -18.50 29.01
CA GLY A 73 6.70 -19.47 30.02
C GLY A 73 7.71 -18.94 31.05
N LEU A 74 8.06 -17.65 31.00
CA LEU A 74 9.10 -17.04 31.83
C LEU A 74 8.48 -16.00 32.77
N PRO A 75 8.26 -16.31 34.07
CA PRO A 75 7.52 -15.44 34.99
C PRO A 75 8.13 -14.04 35.18
N GLU A 76 9.45 -13.92 35.04
CA GLU A 76 10.19 -12.67 35.26
C GLU A 76 10.50 -11.92 33.95
N ALA A 77 9.99 -12.38 32.81
CA ALA A 77 10.28 -11.79 31.50
C ALA A 77 9.77 -10.36 31.36
N PHE A 78 8.78 -9.92 32.14
CA PHE A 78 8.28 -8.54 32.10
C PHE A 78 8.06 -8.01 33.51
N GLN A 79 8.71 -6.91 33.84
CA GLN A 79 8.75 -6.33 35.18
C GLN A 79 8.30 -4.87 35.11
N ARG A 80 7.20 -4.53 35.81
CA ARG A 80 6.74 -3.13 35.91
C ARG A 80 7.81 -2.26 36.58
N GLY A 81 8.12 -1.12 35.96
CA GLY A 81 9.21 -0.24 36.42
C GLY A 81 10.62 -0.73 36.02
N GLY A 82 10.72 -1.82 35.26
CA GLY A 82 11.92 -2.25 34.55
C GLY A 82 11.68 -2.18 33.04
N ASN A 83 11.69 -3.33 32.36
CA ASN A 83 11.49 -3.47 30.91
C ASN A 83 10.04 -3.31 30.42
N PHE A 84 9.12 -2.85 31.29
CA PHE A 84 7.73 -2.59 30.96
C PHE A 84 7.45 -1.10 31.14
N VAL A 85 7.25 -0.39 30.03
CA VAL A 85 7.01 1.05 30.01
C VAL A 85 5.56 1.36 29.67
N GLU A 86 4.97 2.28 30.42
CA GLU A 86 3.57 2.68 30.29
C GLU A 86 3.49 4.12 29.81
N LEU A 87 2.78 4.36 28.71
CA LEU A 87 2.25 5.68 28.38
C LEU A 87 0.89 5.84 29.04
N ASP A 88 0.64 7.03 29.58
CA ASP A 88 -0.70 7.44 29.99
C ASP A 88 -1.67 7.33 28.82
N SER A 89 -2.96 7.18 29.10
CA SER A 89 -3.99 7.28 28.06
C SER A 89 -3.89 8.63 27.35
N PRO A 90 -4.12 8.70 26.03
CA PRO A 90 -4.13 9.97 25.33
C PRO A 90 -5.17 10.89 25.96
N ALA A 91 -4.78 12.15 26.21
CA ALA A 91 -5.72 13.12 26.72
C ALA A 91 -6.81 13.39 25.66
N PRO A 92 -8.07 13.66 26.03
CA PRO A 92 -9.13 13.97 25.07
C PRO A 92 -8.72 15.05 24.05
N GLN A 93 -7.96 16.05 24.48
CA GLN A 93 -7.46 17.12 23.62
C GLN A 93 -6.44 16.63 22.57
N GLU A 94 -5.68 15.57 22.84
CA GLU A 94 -4.77 14.97 21.85
C GLU A 94 -5.58 14.29 20.72
N ILE A 95 -6.64 13.59 21.09
CA ILE A 95 -7.55 12.96 20.11
C ILE A 95 -8.28 14.02 19.27
N GLU A 96 -8.85 15.04 19.93
CA GLU A 96 -9.52 16.16 19.25
C GLU A 96 -8.59 16.92 18.31
N ALA A 97 -7.33 17.13 18.70
CA ALA A 97 -6.34 17.81 17.86
C ALA A 97 -6.00 16.99 16.60
N ALA A 98 -5.82 15.68 16.76
CA ALA A 98 -5.55 14.77 15.65
C ALA A 98 -6.77 14.63 14.71
N ASP A 99 -8.00 14.62 15.24
CA ASP A 99 -9.23 14.65 14.42
C ASP A 99 -9.34 15.96 13.62
N ALA A 100 -9.06 17.09 14.25
CA ALA A 100 -9.05 18.38 13.56
C ALA A 100 -7.92 18.46 12.51
N ALA A 101 -6.77 17.82 12.75
CA ALA A 101 -5.68 17.74 11.77
C ALA A 101 -6.06 16.88 10.57
N ALA A 102 -6.62 15.70 10.80
CA ALA A 102 -7.18 14.83 9.77
C ALA A 102 -8.22 15.56 8.90
N GLN A 103 -9.17 16.27 9.54
CA GLN A 103 -10.20 17.04 8.82
C GLN A 103 -9.59 18.15 7.97
N ARG A 104 -8.56 18.88 8.47
CA ARG A 104 -7.87 19.90 7.69
C ARG A 104 -7.10 19.31 6.51
N ARG A 105 -6.47 18.14 6.70
CA ARG A 105 -5.68 17.46 5.66
C ARG A 105 -6.53 17.06 4.46
N TYR A 106 -7.71 16.50 4.72
CA TYR A 106 -8.59 15.95 3.70
C TYR A 106 -9.86 16.79 3.48
N GLN A 107 -9.80 18.09 3.77
CA GLN A 107 -10.96 19.00 3.66
C GLN A 107 -11.54 19.08 2.24
N ASP A 108 -10.70 18.84 1.22
CA ASP A 108 -11.02 18.86 -0.21
C ASP A 108 -11.36 17.46 -0.76
N LYS A 109 -11.33 16.42 0.08
CA LYS A 109 -11.68 15.05 -0.31
C LYS A 109 -13.11 14.72 0.09
N ARG A 110 -13.77 13.97 -0.79
CA ARG A 110 -15.18 13.56 -0.68
C ARG A 110 -15.29 12.13 -1.25
N PRO A 111 -15.38 11.10 -0.40
CA PRO A 111 -15.30 11.15 1.06
C PRO A 111 -13.84 11.24 1.54
N ALA A 112 -13.60 11.76 2.75
CA ALA A 112 -12.25 11.86 3.31
C ALA A 112 -11.78 10.52 3.91
N PRO A 113 -10.49 10.12 3.76
CA PRO A 113 -9.92 9.00 4.49
C PRO A 113 -10.11 9.15 6.02
N PRO A 114 -10.72 8.16 6.70
CA PRO A 114 -10.96 8.23 8.12
C PRO A 114 -9.65 8.03 8.88
N ARG A 115 -9.45 8.85 9.90
CA ARG A 115 -8.40 8.65 10.89
C ARG A 115 -8.84 7.54 11.85
N VAL A 116 -7.95 6.66 12.26
CA VAL A 116 -8.24 5.49 13.13
C VAL A 116 -7.25 5.34 14.27
N GLY A 117 -6.21 6.16 14.28
CA GLY A 117 -5.18 6.17 15.31
C GLY A 117 -4.28 7.38 15.20
N LEU A 118 -3.34 7.49 16.14
CA LEU A 118 -2.31 8.51 16.15
C LEU A 118 -0.98 7.94 16.62
N ALA A 119 0.11 8.51 16.12
CA ALA A 119 1.44 8.22 16.62
C ALA A 119 1.71 9.04 17.89
N ARG A 120 2.19 8.38 18.93
CA ARG A 120 2.55 8.96 20.22
C ARG A 120 4.03 8.72 20.48
N THR A 121 4.72 9.74 20.96
CA THR A 121 6.16 9.69 21.25
C THR A 121 6.38 9.31 22.71
N LEU A 122 7.34 8.42 22.96
CA LEU A 122 7.77 8.11 24.32
C LEU A 122 8.54 9.28 24.92
N ALA A 123 8.34 9.54 26.22
CA ALA A 123 9.12 10.56 26.93
C ALA A 123 10.62 10.23 26.95
N GLN A 124 10.95 8.94 27.03
CA GLN A 124 12.30 8.40 26.87
C GLN A 124 12.25 7.21 25.91
N PRO A 125 13.01 7.23 24.80
CA PRO A 125 13.12 6.08 23.92
C PRO A 125 13.69 4.87 24.65
N LEU A 126 13.15 3.68 24.39
CA LEU A 126 13.68 2.42 24.91
C LEU A 126 14.83 1.94 24.04
N GLN A 127 15.91 1.50 24.67
CA GLN A 127 17.14 1.01 24.06
C GLN A 127 17.23 -0.50 24.30
N MET A 128 17.17 -1.29 23.24
CA MET A 128 17.59 -2.69 23.30
C MET A 128 19.12 -2.74 23.12
N PRO A 129 19.85 -3.45 23.99
CA PRO A 129 19.37 -4.32 25.07
C PRO A 129 19.32 -3.67 26.46
N ASP A 130 19.78 -2.43 26.60
CA ASP A 130 19.99 -1.77 27.90
C ASP A 130 18.72 -1.74 28.79
N ASP A 131 17.55 -1.57 28.19
CA ASP A 131 16.26 -1.53 28.88
C ASP A 131 15.57 -2.90 28.97
N ALA A 132 16.15 -3.96 28.40
CA ALA A 132 15.52 -5.27 28.31
C ALA A 132 15.80 -6.16 29.53
N VAL A 133 14.85 -7.04 29.86
CA VAL A 133 15.14 -8.19 30.73
C VAL A 133 15.75 -9.29 29.88
N VAL A 134 16.87 -9.86 30.34
CA VAL A 134 17.60 -10.92 29.64
C VAL A 134 17.50 -12.23 30.41
N THR A 135 17.00 -13.27 29.77
CA THR A 135 16.92 -14.62 30.35
C THR A 135 17.77 -15.60 29.53
N PRO A 136 18.77 -16.28 30.13
CA PRO A 136 19.54 -17.32 29.43
C PRO A 136 18.69 -18.58 29.20
N LEU A 137 18.92 -19.26 28.08
CA LEU A 137 18.34 -20.55 27.75
C LEU A 137 19.40 -21.66 27.84
N ASP A 138 18.95 -22.90 28.08
CA ASP A 138 19.83 -24.07 28.24
C ASP A 138 20.66 -24.40 26.99
N ASP A 139 20.22 -23.94 25.81
CA ASP A 139 20.88 -24.17 24.52
C ASP A 139 21.92 -23.09 24.17
N GLY A 140 22.25 -22.20 25.10
CA GLY A 140 23.22 -21.12 24.93
C GLY A 140 22.68 -19.86 24.25
N ARG A 141 21.40 -19.85 23.86
CA ARG A 141 20.71 -18.61 23.46
C ARG A 141 20.28 -17.80 24.67
N ARG A 142 19.84 -16.56 24.42
CA ARG A 142 19.18 -15.69 25.39
C ARG A 142 17.87 -15.19 24.81
N VAL A 143 16.97 -14.81 25.70
CA VAL A 143 15.72 -14.11 25.39
C VAL A 143 15.80 -12.72 25.98
N TRP A 144 15.68 -11.70 25.15
CA TRP A 144 15.55 -10.30 25.55
C TRP A 144 14.10 -9.87 25.41
N THR A 145 13.55 -9.22 26.43
CA THR A 145 12.15 -8.81 26.45
C THR A 145 11.99 -7.34 26.80
N LEU A 146 11.09 -6.69 26.07
CA LEU A 146 10.59 -5.33 26.33
C LEU A 146 9.07 -5.33 26.19
N ALA A 147 8.37 -4.51 26.95
CA ALA A 147 6.94 -4.27 26.79
C ALA A 147 6.64 -2.79 26.81
N VAL A 148 5.72 -2.37 25.95
CA VAL A 148 5.17 -1.02 25.95
C VAL A 148 3.66 -1.09 26.00
N ARG A 149 3.07 -0.32 26.92
CA ARG A 149 1.62 -0.19 27.05
C ARG A 149 1.21 1.22 26.70
N SER A 150 0.26 1.35 25.77
CA SER A 150 -0.46 2.60 25.55
C SER A 150 -1.90 2.43 25.99
N ALA A 151 -2.21 2.85 27.22
CA ALA A 151 -3.50 2.61 27.84
C ALA A 151 -4.69 3.07 26.95
N GLY A 152 -5.65 2.18 26.73
CA GLY A 152 -6.83 2.39 25.89
C GLY A 152 -6.64 2.12 24.39
N ALA A 153 -5.44 1.74 23.93
CA ALA A 153 -5.26 1.37 22.53
C ALA A 153 -5.98 0.05 22.22
N LEU A 154 -6.70 0.02 21.10
CA LEU A 154 -7.35 -1.18 20.57
C LEU A 154 -6.38 -2.06 19.79
N GLU A 155 -5.38 -1.42 19.18
CA GLU A 155 -4.30 -2.07 18.45
C GLU A 155 -3.06 -1.17 18.51
N MET A 156 -1.88 -1.77 18.48
CA MET A 156 -0.60 -1.07 18.58
C MET A 156 0.39 -1.48 17.49
N ARG A 157 1.21 -0.51 17.08
CA ARG A 157 2.48 -0.71 16.37
C ARG A 157 3.56 0.10 17.06
N VAL A 158 4.82 -0.28 16.92
CA VAL A 158 5.96 0.47 17.47
C VAL A 158 6.93 0.82 16.35
N LEU A 159 7.52 2.01 16.42
CA LEU A 159 8.62 2.39 15.53
C LEU A 159 9.91 1.81 16.09
N LEU A 160 10.53 0.93 15.31
CA LEU A 160 11.85 0.36 15.58
C LEU A 160 12.86 1.06 14.68
N GLN A 161 13.94 1.56 15.27
CA GLN A 161 15.03 2.27 14.58
C GLN A 161 16.36 1.61 14.92
N GLN A 162 17.33 1.66 14.00
CA GLN A 162 18.62 0.97 14.16
C GLN A 162 18.43 -0.51 14.50
N PHE A 163 17.38 -1.13 13.96
CA PHE A 163 17.03 -2.49 14.26
C PHE A 163 17.99 -3.45 13.61
N ASP A 164 18.65 -4.26 14.42
CA ASP A 164 19.41 -5.41 13.98
C ASP A 164 19.48 -6.45 15.10
N VAL A 165 19.01 -7.65 14.77
CA VAL A 165 19.00 -8.81 15.67
C VAL A 165 19.99 -9.88 15.25
N GLY A 166 20.87 -9.58 14.28
CA GLY A 166 21.84 -10.51 13.72
C GLY A 166 21.18 -11.78 13.22
N ALA A 167 21.75 -12.93 13.62
CA ALA A 167 21.17 -14.25 13.37
C ALA A 167 19.98 -14.61 14.30
N GLY A 168 19.60 -13.70 15.20
CA GLY A 168 18.47 -13.83 16.10
C GLY A 168 17.12 -13.63 15.40
N ARG A 169 16.05 -13.73 16.19
CA ARG A 169 14.66 -13.60 15.74
C ARG A 169 13.91 -12.73 16.73
N ALA A 170 13.28 -11.66 16.24
CA ALA A 170 12.34 -10.87 17.04
C ALA A 170 10.90 -11.25 16.72
N ILE A 171 10.04 -11.19 17.72
CA ILE A 171 8.59 -11.32 17.58
C ILE A 171 7.94 -10.20 18.39
N VAL A 172 6.79 -9.73 17.89
CA VAL A 172 5.92 -8.84 18.64
C VAL A 172 4.59 -9.54 18.88
N TYR A 173 3.99 -9.36 20.04
CA TYR A 173 2.69 -9.96 20.33
C TYR A 173 1.85 -9.11 21.27
N GLY A 174 0.54 -9.36 21.23
CA GLY A 174 -0.47 -8.74 22.09
C GLY A 174 -1.60 -9.73 22.37
N PHE A 175 -2.67 -9.25 22.98
CA PHE A 175 -3.85 -10.04 23.31
C PHE A 175 -5.09 -9.34 22.79
N ASP A 176 -5.95 -10.08 22.10
CA ASP A 176 -7.27 -9.55 21.71
C ASP A 176 -8.25 -9.52 22.89
N ASP A 177 -9.45 -8.97 22.66
CA ASP A 177 -10.48 -8.82 23.69
C ASP A 177 -10.96 -10.15 24.30
N SER A 178 -10.73 -11.28 23.60
CA SER A 178 -11.01 -12.62 24.12
C SER A 178 -9.89 -13.18 25.00
N GLY A 179 -8.78 -12.46 25.13
CA GLY A 179 -7.55 -12.90 25.80
C GLY A 179 -6.70 -13.85 24.95
N ARG A 180 -6.99 -13.99 23.64
CA ARG A 180 -6.18 -14.83 22.76
C ARG A 180 -4.90 -14.09 22.38
N LEU A 181 -3.78 -14.79 22.51
CA LEU A 181 -2.47 -14.30 22.10
C LEU A 181 -2.37 -14.21 20.58
N VAL A 182 -1.92 -13.05 20.10
CA VAL A 182 -1.70 -12.79 18.68
C VAL A 182 -0.26 -12.32 18.50
N ALA A 183 0.58 -13.20 17.95
CA ALA A 183 1.99 -12.91 17.67
C ALA A 183 2.25 -12.64 16.19
N ARG A 184 3.33 -11.90 15.90
CA ARG A 184 3.79 -11.51 14.57
C ARG A 184 5.30 -11.67 14.47
N GLY A 185 5.78 -11.92 13.24
CA GLY A 185 7.17 -12.23 12.95
C GLY A 185 7.36 -13.69 12.50
N PRO A 186 8.59 -14.22 12.57
CA PRO A 186 9.79 -13.58 13.09
C PRO A 186 10.28 -12.43 12.20
N LEU A 187 10.79 -11.38 12.82
CA LEU A 187 11.63 -10.36 12.21
C LEU A 187 13.10 -10.79 12.36
N SER A 188 13.94 -10.51 11.38
CA SER A 188 15.34 -10.95 11.33
C SER A 188 16.25 -9.89 10.73
N GLY A 189 17.56 -9.96 11.02
CA GLY A 189 18.54 -9.01 10.50
C GLY A 189 18.11 -7.56 10.73
N ALA A 190 18.22 -6.73 9.69
CA ALA A 190 17.86 -5.32 9.71
C ALA A 190 16.35 -5.01 9.59
N GLY A 191 15.48 -6.01 9.80
CA GLY A 191 14.02 -5.82 9.76
C GLY A 191 13.40 -5.90 8.36
N MET A 192 12.15 -5.45 8.24
CA MET A 192 11.32 -5.68 7.05
C MET A 192 11.72 -4.82 5.85
N GLU A 193 12.25 -3.62 6.09
CA GLU A 193 12.73 -2.69 5.07
C GLU A 193 14.24 -2.86 4.78
N ALA A 194 14.91 -3.76 5.52
CA ALA A 194 16.34 -4.06 5.40
C ALA A 194 17.31 -2.87 5.62
N ASP A 195 16.83 -1.76 6.20
CA ASP A 195 17.60 -0.57 6.54
C ASP A 195 17.65 -0.27 8.05
N GLY A 196 16.97 -1.09 8.87
CA GLY A 196 16.91 -0.96 10.31
C GLY A 196 15.84 -0.01 10.83
N GLU A 197 14.99 0.61 9.99
CA GLU A 197 13.90 1.49 10.43
C GLU A 197 12.55 1.05 9.86
N PHE A 198 11.61 0.66 10.73
CA PHE A 198 10.27 0.27 10.31
C PHE A 198 9.25 0.33 11.44
N TRP A 199 7.98 0.45 11.08
CA TRP A 199 6.87 0.20 12.00
C TRP A 199 6.62 -1.31 12.10
N SER A 200 6.66 -1.84 13.32
CA SER A 200 6.38 -3.24 13.59
C SER A 200 5.03 -3.69 13.02
N PRO A 201 4.82 -4.99 12.76
CA PRO A 201 3.48 -5.54 12.60
C PRO A 201 2.52 -5.09 13.71
N SER A 202 1.25 -4.89 13.38
CA SER A 202 0.24 -4.59 14.39
C SER A 202 -0.12 -5.80 15.25
N VAL A 203 -0.39 -5.52 16.53
CA VAL A 203 -0.93 -6.50 17.49
C VAL A 203 -2.12 -5.90 18.21
N PRO A 204 -3.13 -6.71 18.55
CA PRO A 204 -4.31 -6.23 19.26
C PRO A 204 -4.00 -5.91 20.73
N GLY A 205 -4.83 -5.05 21.29
CA GLY A 205 -4.81 -4.65 22.68
C GLY A 205 -3.85 -3.50 22.99
N GLU A 206 -3.92 -3.05 24.24
CA GLU A 206 -3.21 -1.85 24.70
C GLU A 206 -1.77 -2.09 25.13
N THR A 207 -1.28 -3.33 25.06
CA THR A 207 0.10 -3.69 25.42
C THR A 207 0.73 -4.50 24.31
N MET A 208 1.85 -4.00 23.79
CA MET A 208 2.71 -4.75 22.88
C MET A 208 3.92 -5.30 23.65
N PHE A 209 4.11 -6.60 23.54
CA PHE A 209 5.28 -7.32 24.04
C PHE A 209 6.23 -7.56 22.88
N ILE A 210 7.53 -7.37 23.12
CA ILE A 210 8.61 -7.55 22.16
C ILE A 210 9.57 -8.56 22.77
N GLU A 211 9.84 -9.63 22.02
CA GLU A 211 10.76 -10.69 22.42
C GLU A 211 11.79 -10.88 21.31
N VAL A 212 13.07 -10.87 21.66
CA VAL A 212 14.16 -11.28 20.78
C VAL A 212 14.82 -12.53 21.33
N THR A 213 15.02 -13.53 20.48
CA THR A 213 15.76 -14.75 20.84
C THR A 213 16.97 -14.91 19.94
N GLY A 214 18.16 -15.09 20.53
CA GLY A 214 19.42 -15.17 19.78
C GLY A 214 20.63 -15.50 20.67
N ALA A 215 21.76 -15.80 20.04
CA ALA A 215 23.05 -15.96 20.72
C ALA A 215 23.85 -14.64 20.78
N GLU A 216 23.60 -13.75 19.84
CA GLU A 216 24.18 -12.41 19.74
C GLU A 216 23.24 -11.38 20.38
N GLU A 217 23.82 -10.28 20.86
CA GLU A 217 23.10 -9.20 21.50
C GLU A 217 22.36 -8.35 20.45
N PRO A 218 21.02 -8.20 20.55
CA PRO A 218 20.26 -7.39 19.61
C PRO A 218 20.42 -5.90 19.94
N HIS A 219 20.27 -5.05 18.93
CA HIS A 219 20.20 -3.61 19.12
C HIS A 219 19.03 -3.00 18.34
N PHE A 220 18.32 -2.07 18.99
CA PHE A 220 17.33 -1.20 18.37
C PHE A 220 16.87 -0.13 19.36
N VAL A 221 16.30 0.94 18.81
CA VAL A 221 15.61 1.99 19.55
C VAL A 221 14.12 1.92 19.29
N LEU A 222 13.31 1.99 20.34
CA LEU A 222 11.87 2.18 20.26
C LEU A 222 11.52 3.56 20.78
N SER A 223 11.03 4.45 19.91
CA SER A 223 10.80 5.86 20.25
C SER A 223 9.33 6.29 20.15
N ARG A 224 8.52 5.58 19.37
CA ARG A 224 7.12 5.96 19.09
C ARG A 224 6.22 4.73 19.04
N VAL A 225 4.95 4.94 19.35
CA VAL A 225 3.89 3.94 19.23
C VAL A 225 2.78 4.49 18.34
N ILE A 226 2.14 3.67 17.51
CA ILE A 226 0.82 3.98 16.96
C ILE A 226 -0.22 3.46 17.95
N HIS A 227 -1.11 4.35 18.33
CA HIS A 227 -2.26 4.10 19.19
C HIS A 227 -3.52 4.12 18.33
N CYS A 228 -4.12 2.95 18.06
CA CYS A 228 -5.42 2.87 17.42
C CYS A 228 -6.52 3.09 18.46
N ASP A 229 -7.34 4.12 18.27
CA ASP A 229 -8.42 4.54 19.20
C ASP A 229 -9.83 4.38 18.61
N ARG A 230 -9.93 3.86 17.38
CA ARG A 230 -11.21 3.54 16.74
C ARG A 230 -11.29 2.05 16.46
N ASP A 231 -12.39 1.45 16.86
CA ASP A 231 -12.67 0.04 16.59
C ASP A 231 -13.29 -0.10 15.22
N GLU A 232 -12.47 -0.53 14.26
CA GLU A 232 -12.89 -0.79 12.89
C GLU A 232 -13.69 -2.09 12.73
N ASP A 233 -13.54 -3.04 13.66
CA ASP A 233 -14.18 -4.36 13.62
C ASP A 233 -15.63 -4.32 14.10
N THR A 234 -15.98 -3.33 14.93
CA THR A 234 -17.33 -3.18 15.49
C THR A 234 -18.04 -1.88 15.12
N ILE A 235 -17.55 -1.14 14.11
CA ILE A 235 -18.19 0.11 13.66
C ILE A 235 -19.69 -0.17 13.43
N PRO A 236 -20.59 0.45 14.22
CA PRO A 236 -22.01 0.17 14.11
C PRO A 236 -22.52 0.51 12.71
N SER A 237 -23.26 -0.42 12.11
CA SER A 237 -24.06 -0.09 10.94
C SER A 237 -25.23 0.79 11.36
N HIS A 238 -25.33 2.01 10.84
CA HIS A 238 -26.44 2.89 11.20
C HIS A 238 -27.74 2.42 10.51
N PRO A 239 -28.79 2.01 11.25
CA PRO A 239 -29.97 1.37 10.67
C PRO A 239 -30.92 2.36 9.99
N GLU A 240 -30.77 3.66 10.21
CA GLU A 240 -31.62 4.68 9.61
C GLU A 240 -31.06 5.14 8.26
N ARG A 241 -31.95 5.27 7.25
CA ARG A 241 -31.60 5.63 5.87
C ARG A 241 -31.18 7.11 5.67
N GLY A 242 -30.88 7.86 6.73
CA GLY A 242 -30.43 9.27 6.67
C GLY A 242 -28.90 9.41 6.79
N ASP A 243 -28.41 10.57 7.23
CA ASP A 243 -26.98 10.81 7.52
C ASP A 243 -26.41 9.67 8.37
N CYS A 244 -25.43 8.96 7.84
CA CYS A 244 -24.83 7.84 8.54
C CYS A 244 -23.79 8.32 9.56
N VAL A 245 -23.91 7.86 10.80
CA VAL A 245 -22.80 7.90 11.77
C VAL A 245 -22.11 6.54 11.76
N GLY A 246 -20.89 6.47 11.21
CA GLY A 246 -20.16 5.22 11.02
C GLY A 246 -20.40 4.60 9.63
N VAL A 247 -20.53 3.27 9.57
CA VAL A 247 -20.76 2.54 8.31
C VAL A 247 -22.26 2.61 7.97
N CYS A 248 -22.59 3.10 6.78
CA CYS A 248 -23.96 3.12 6.29
C CYS A 248 -24.55 1.71 6.13
N SER A 249 -25.85 1.56 6.42
CA SER A 249 -26.56 0.26 6.28
C SER A 249 -26.78 -0.21 4.85
N CYS A 250 -26.67 0.68 3.86
CA CYS A 250 -26.75 0.35 2.44
C CYS A 250 -25.45 -0.24 1.87
N HIS A 251 -24.37 -0.34 2.65
CA HIS A 251 -23.19 -1.08 2.21
C HIS A 251 -23.48 -2.56 2.05
N LEU A 252 -23.10 -3.10 0.90
CA LEU A 252 -23.31 -4.51 0.56
C LEU A 252 -22.14 -5.33 1.08
N ASP A 253 -22.40 -6.32 1.93
CA ASP A 253 -21.36 -7.29 2.30
C ASP A 253 -20.90 -8.03 1.04
N VAL A 254 -19.62 -7.93 0.71
CA VAL A 254 -19.05 -8.53 -0.50
C VAL A 254 -19.30 -10.04 -0.59
N MET A 255 -19.53 -10.72 0.55
CA MET A 255 -19.81 -12.16 0.59
C MET A 255 -21.27 -12.51 0.27
N CYS A 256 -22.16 -11.51 0.18
CA CYS A 256 -23.52 -11.66 -0.34
C CYS A 256 -23.57 -11.50 -1.86
N GLU A 257 -22.52 -10.92 -2.44
CA GLU A 257 -22.54 -10.44 -3.81
C GLU A 257 -21.81 -11.37 -4.78
N SER A 258 -22.26 -11.36 -6.04
CA SER A 258 -21.65 -12.14 -7.12
C SER A 258 -20.48 -11.37 -7.74
N VAL A 259 -19.34 -11.37 -7.06
CA VAL A 259 -18.12 -10.68 -7.51
C VAL A 259 -17.00 -11.66 -7.87
N SER A 260 -16.05 -11.24 -8.72
CA SER A 260 -14.87 -12.03 -9.03
C SER A 260 -14.09 -12.38 -7.75
N VAL A 261 -13.84 -13.67 -7.53
CA VAL A 261 -13.09 -14.16 -6.35
C VAL A 261 -11.67 -13.59 -6.34
N ALA A 262 -11.04 -13.49 -7.52
CA ALA A 262 -9.70 -12.95 -7.65
C ALA A 262 -9.66 -11.46 -7.27
N ALA A 263 -10.56 -10.63 -7.81
CA ALA A 263 -10.65 -9.21 -7.44
C ALA A 263 -10.97 -9.01 -5.95
N ARG A 264 -11.87 -9.82 -5.40
CA ARG A 264 -12.19 -9.81 -3.97
C ARG A 264 -10.98 -10.14 -3.10
N GLN A 265 -10.19 -11.15 -3.46
CA GLN A 265 -8.97 -11.52 -2.71
C GLN A 265 -7.80 -10.56 -2.94
N ALA A 266 -7.73 -9.94 -4.13
CA ALA A 266 -6.76 -8.91 -4.48
C ALA A 266 -6.97 -7.59 -3.74
N THR A 267 -8.16 -7.37 -3.17
CA THR A 267 -8.52 -6.13 -2.47
C THR A 267 -8.17 -6.23 -0.98
N GLY A 268 -7.36 -5.28 -0.51
CA GLY A 268 -6.89 -5.20 0.88
C GLY A 268 -7.20 -3.87 1.54
N ARG A 269 -7.45 -3.91 2.86
CA ARG A 269 -7.60 -2.70 3.67
C ARG A 269 -6.23 -2.16 4.02
N MET A 270 -5.99 -0.90 3.72
CA MET A 270 -4.74 -0.22 4.02
C MET A 270 -4.86 0.57 5.32
N ARG A 271 -3.82 0.55 6.14
CA ARG A 271 -3.58 1.55 7.17
C ARG A 271 -2.19 2.15 7.00
N PHE A 272 -2.08 3.47 7.14
CA PHE A 272 -0.84 4.21 6.90
C PHE A 272 -0.79 5.48 7.75
N LEU A 273 0.41 5.95 8.07
CA LEU A 273 0.65 7.11 8.91
C LEU A 273 1.03 8.31 8.05
N VAL A 274 0.39 9.45 8.29
CA VAL A 274 0.80 10.73 7.71
C VAL A 274 0.81 11.81 8.78
N ASP A 275 1.92 12.52 8.91
CA ASP A 275 2.09 13.64 9.85
C ASP A 275 1.77 13.36 11.34
N GLY A 276 1.61 12.09 11.71
CA GLY A 276 1.27 11.66 13.07
C GLY A 276 -0.15 11.11 13.21
N GLU A 277 -1.01 11.27 12.21
CA GLU A 277 -2.32 10.65 12.16
C GLU A 277 -2.28 9.34 11.36
N TYR A 278 -3.00 8.32 11.83
CA TYR A 278 -3.09 7.01 11.19
C TYR A 278 -4.43 6.89 10.47
N PHE A 279 -4.40 6.60 9.17
CA PHE A 279 -5.55 6.64 8.28
C PHE A 279 -5.85 5.28 7.66
N VAL A 280 -7.05 5.15 7.09
CA VAL A 280 -7.45 3.98 6.32
C VAL A 280 -7.78 4.35 4.88
N CYS A 281 -7.35 3.50 3.96
CA CYS A 281 -7.78 3.47 2.56
C CYS A 281 -7.93 2.01 2.08
N THR A 282 -8.17 1.83 0.79
CA THR A 282 -8.20 0.53 0.11
C THR A 282 -7.15 0.49 -1.01
N GLY A 283 -6.66 -0.70 -1.36
CA GLY A 283 -5.93 -0.92 -2.60
C GLY A 283 -6.04 -2.35 -3.12
N THR A 284 -5.45 -2.60 -4.28
CA THR A 284 -5.66 -3.81 -5.07
C THR A 284 -4.36 -4.37 -5.64
N LEU A 285 -4.14 -5.68 -5.49
CA LEU A 285 -3.06 -6.41 -6.18
C LEU A 285 -3.35 -6.58 -7.67
N LEU A 286 -2.36 -6.34 -8.53
CA LEU A 286 -2.49 -6.46 -9.99
C LEU A 286 -1.68 -7.63 -10.54
N ALA A 287 -2.30 -8.40 -11.42
CA ALA A 287 -1.62 -9.43 -12.21
C ALA A 287 -0.66 -8.78 -13.21
N ASP A 288 0.55 -9.30 -13.28
CA ASP A 288 1.48 -9.02 -14.37
C ASP A 288 1.33 -10.08 -15.48
N ASN A 289 2.14 -9.96 -16.54
CA ASN A 289 2.14 -10.85 -17.69
C ASN A 289 3.02 -12.09 -17.51
N ASP A 290 3.78 -12.18 -16.40
CA ASP A 290 4.54 -13.38 -16.01
C ASP A 290 3.78 -14.13 -14.90
N SER A 291 2.93 -15.06 -15.32
CA SER A 291 2.13 -15.89 -14.40
C SER A 291 2.95 -16.85 -13.51
N ALA A 292 4.29 -16.81 -13.56
CA ALA A 292 5.15 -17.64 -12.73
C ALA A 292 5.69 -16.94 -11.47
N THR A 293 5.62 -15.62 -11.38
CA THR A 293 6.31 -14.84 -10.32
C THR A 293 5.38 -14.30 -9.26
N TYR A 294 4.15 -13.92 -9.62
CA TYR A 294 3.15 -13.34 -8.72
C TYR A 294 3.72 -12.15 -7.91
N VAL A 295 4.36 -11.22 -8.61
CA VAL A 295 4.93 -10.02 -7.98
C VAL A 295 3.79 -9.21 -7.33
N PRO A 296 3.90 -8.79 -6.06
CA PRO A 296 2.82 -8.09 -5.36
C PRO A 296 2.75 -6.61 -5.75
N TYR A 297 2.53 -6.34 -7.03
CA TYR A 297 2.22 -5.01 -7.54
C TYR A 297 0.86 -4.56 -7.03
N PHE A 298 0.79 -3.33 -6.54
CA PHE A 298 -0.31 -2.82 -5.75
C PHE A 298 -0.72 -1.43 -6.24
N LEU A 299 -2.00 -1.26 -6.53
CA LEU A 299 -2.61 0.00 -6.95
C LEU A 299 -3.48 0.56 -5.82
N THR A 300 -3.35 1.87 -5.58
CA THR A 300 -4.18 2.64 -4.64
C THR A 300 -4.26 4.10 -5.11
N ALA A 301 -4.86 4.98 -4.30
CA ALA A 301 -5.00 6.40 -4.60
C ALA A 301 -3.79 7.23 -4.14
N ASN A 302 -3.39 8.23 -4.94
CA ASN A 302 -2.33 9.18 -4.59
C ASN A 302 -2.66 9.97 -3.34
N HIS A 303 -3.91 10.42 -3.17
CA HIS A 303 -4.28 11.16 -1.97
C HIS A 303 -4.22 10.33 -0.68
N CYS A 304 -4.15 9.00 -0.76
CA CYS A 304 -3.84 8.14 0.38
C CYS A 304 -2.32 8.06 0.60
N ILE A 305 -1.57 7.72 -0.46
CA ILE A 305 -0.12 7.57 -0.39
C ILE A 305 0.53 8.31 -1.57
N ASP A 306 1.26 9.37 -1.26
CA ASP A 306 1.93 10.24 -2.23
C ASP A 306 3.47 10.16 -2.19
N SER A 307 4.02 9.40 -1.25
CA SER A 307 5.45 9.38 -0.96
C SER A 307 5.91 8.04 -0.40
N GLN A 308 7.20 7.73 -0.60
CA GLN A 308 7.83 6.51 -0.08
C GLN A 308 7.80 6.48 1.45
N ASP A 309 7.96 7.64 2.11
CA ASP A 309 7.94 7.73 3.57
C ASP A 309 6.58 7.28 4.14
N VAL A 310 5.47 7.70 3.52
CA VAL A 310 4.13 7.22 3.89
C VAL A 310 3.99 5.73 3.56
N PHE A 311 4.47 5.28 2.39
CA PHE A 311 4.39 3.89 1.97
C PHE A 311 5.16 2.94 2.92
N ASN A 312 6.29 3.36 3.49
CA ASN A 312 7.05 2.60 4.50
C ASN A 312 6.25 2.34 5.78
N THR A 313 5.19 3.13 6.05
CA THR A 313 4.31 2.93 7.20
C THR A 313 3.12 2.01 6.88
N LEU A 314 2.92 1.65 5.62
CA LEU A 314 1.77 0.89 5.17
C LEU A 314 1.68 -0.48 5.86
N GLU A 315 0.48 -0.80 6.33
CA GLU A 315 0.04 -2.16 6.63
C GLU A 315 -1.20 -2.46 5.78
N VAL A 316 -1.17 -3.56 5.03
CA VAL A 316 -2.33 -4.05 4.29
C VAL A 316 -2.87 -5.28 5.00
N ARG A 317 -4.14 -5.24 5.42
CA ARG A 317 -4.86 -6.39 5.97
C ARG A 317 -5.68 -7.06 4.85
N TRP A 318 -5.34 -8.30 4.54
CA TRP A 318 -6.02 -9.14 3.56
C TRP A 318 -7.12 -9.99 4.21
N ASN A 319 -8.10 -10.42 3.41
CA ASN A 319 -9.25 -11.22 3.85
C ASN A 319 -10.06 -10.60 5.00
N TYR A 320 -10.01 -9.27 5.14
CA TYR A 320 -10.79 -8.57 6.13
C TYR A 320 -12.26 -8.44 5.67
N GLN A 321 -12.99 -9.54 5.77
CA GLN A 321 -14.36 -9.71 5.28
C GLN A 321 -15.08 -10.74 6.17
N THR A 322 -16.40 -10.82 6.05
CA THR A 322 -17.19 -11.85 6.74
C THR A 322 -16.87 -13.24 6.18
N LEU A 323 -17.11 -14.29 6.97
CA LEU A 323 -16.92 -15.68 6.51
C LEU A 323 -17.94 -16.10 5.45
N ILE A 324 -19.16 -15.60 5.60
CA ILE A 324 -20.33 -15.84 4.76
C ILE A 324 -21.14 -14.54 4.73
N CYS A 325 -22.06 -14.42 3.77
CA CYS A 325 -22.98 -13.28 3.67
C CYS A 325 -23.56 -12.86 5.02
N ASN A 326 -23.24 -11.63 5.47
CA ASN A 326 -23.65 -11.03 6.74
C ASN A 326 -23.29 -11.86 7.99
N GLY A 327 -22.26 -12.69 7.89
CA GLY A 327 -21.73 -13.50 8.98
C GLY A 327 -20.75 -12.73 9.88
N SER A 328 -20.06 -13.46 10.75
CA SER A 328 -19.01 -12.90 11.59
C SER A 328 -17.67 -12.77 10.85
N LEU A 329 -16.82 -11.87 11.34
CA LEU A 329 -15.40 -11.83 10.97
C LEU A 329 -14.65 -13.01 11.62
N ASP A 330 -13.57 -13.46 10.98
CA ASP A 330 -12.64 -14.42 11.55
C ASP A 330 -11.21 -13.93 11.37
N SER A 331 -10.61 -13.48 12.47
CA SER A 331 -9.25 -12.96 12.49
C SER A 331 -8.17 -14.03 12.27
N ASN A 332 -8.50 -15.32 12.31
CA ASN A 332 -7.59 -16.38 11.89
C ASN A 332 -7.36 -16.40 10.38
N LEU A 333 -8.26 -15.78 9.60
CA LEU A 333 -8.14 -15.70 8.15
C LEU A 333 -7.35 -14.50 7.66
N TRP A 334 -7.06 -13.53 8.53
CA TRP A 334 -6.36 -12.31 8.14
C TRP A 334 -4.89 -12.60 7.82
N GLU A 335 -4.43 -12.00 6.73
CA GLU A 335 -3.02 -11.98 6.34
C GLU A 335 -2.58 -10.52 6.23
N TYR A 336 -1.26 -10.29 6.26
CA TYR A 336 -0.73 -8.94 6.29
C TYR A 336 0.46 -8.78 5.36
N SER A 337 0.53 -7.62 4.72
CA SER A 337 1.72 -7.12 4.04
C SER A 337 2.11 -5.78 4.64
N TYR A 338 3.39 -5.45 4.60
CA TYR A 338 3.91 -4.22 5.20
C TYR A 338 4.90 -3.57 4.27
N GLY A 339 4.83 -2.24 4.15
CA GLY A 339 5.80 -1.45 3.38
C GLY A 339 5.99 -1.91 1.94
N GLY A 340 7.08 -1.43 1.32
CA GLY A 340 7.47 -1.79 -0.03
C GLY A 340 8.14 -0.65 -0.77
N VAL A 341 8.08 -0.68 -2.10
CA VAL A 341 8.69 0.33 -2.97
C VAL A 341 7.59 1.05 -3.76
N LEU A 342 7.52 2.37 -3.61
CA LEU A 342 6.73 3.25 -4.45
C LEU A 342 7.36 3.32 -5.85
N LEU A 343 6.61 2.94 -6.89
CA LEU A 343 7.11 2.86 -8.26
C LEU A 343 6.73 4.11 -9.06
N THR A 344 5.47 4.52 -8.99
CA THR A 344 4.99 5.77 -9.59
C THR A 344 3.76 6.29 -8.85
N THR A 345 3.55 7.60 -8.91
CA THR A 345 2.39 8.26 -8.32
C THR A 345 1.99 9.48 -9.15
N SER A 346 0.69 9.69 -9.28
CA SER A 346 0.07 10.69 -10.15
C SER A 346 -0.99 11.45 -9.35
N GLY A 347 -0.78 12.75 -9.13
CA GLY A 347 -1.66 13.56 -8.29
C GLY A 347 -2.97 13.95 -8.97
N ALA A 348 -4.02 14.18 -8.17
CA ALA A 348 -5.37 14.45 -8.68
C ALA A 348 -5.54 15.72 -9.53
N ASN A 349 -4.70 16.74 -9.33
CA ASN A 349 -4.85 18.04 -10.01
C ASN A 349 -4.42 18.03 -11.48
N PHE A 350 -3.52 17.14 -11.86
CA PHE A 350 -2.92 17.08 -13.20
C PHE A 350 -2.84 15.66 -13.76
N GLY A 351 -3.28 14.67 -12.99
CA GLY A 351 -3.31 13.26 -13.35
C GLY A 351 -4.64 12.65 -12.95
N ASN A 352 -4.60 11.39 -12.53
CA ASN A 352 -5.77 10.56 -12.24
C ASN A 352 -5.79 10.03 -10.80
N ASP A 353 -5.02 10.62 -9.87
CA ASP A 353 -4.95 10.20 -8.46
C ASP A 353 -4.52 8.74 -8.26
N ALA A 354 -3.63 8.22 -9.10
CA ALA A 354 -3.14 6.84 -8.98
C ALA A 354 -1.80 6.78 -8.23
N THR A 355 -1.63 5.74 -7.41
CA THR A 355 -0.34 5.32 -6.86
C THR A 355 -0.13 3.85 -7.15
N PHE A 356 0.97 3.55 -7.82
CA PHE A 356 1.40 2.19 -8.14
C PHE A 356 2.71 1.87 -7.42
N ALA A 357 2.73 0.73 -6.76
CA ALA A 357 3.83 0.32 -5.90
C ALA A 357 4.02 -1.20 -5.94
N ARG A 358 5.07 -1.68 -5.28
CA ARG A 358 5.28 -3.11 -5.01
C ARG A 358 5.42 -3.31 -3.51
N LEU A 359 4.62 -4.21 -2.93
CA LEU A 359 4.71 -4.56 -1.51
C LEU A 359 5.97 -5.39 -1.22
N ASN A 360 6.48 -5.32 0.01
CA ASN A 360 7.56 -6.20 0.45
C ASN A 360 7.08 -7.65 0.68
N GLY A 361 8.02 -8.59 0.53
CA GLY A 361 7.76 -10.01 0.74
C GLY A 361 6.84 -10.62 -0.31
N ASN A 362 6.21 -11.74 0.06
CA ASN A 362 5.26 -12.45 -0.79
C ASN A 362 3.84 -11.86 -0.63
N PRO A 363 2.97 -11.95 -1.66
CA PRO A 363 1.54 -11.69 -1.52
C PRO A 363 0.90 -12.62 -0.48
N PRO A 364 -0.33 -12.32 -0.01
CA PRO A 364 -1.08 -13.24 0.85
C PRO A 364 -1.23 -14.61 0.17
N ALA A 365 -1.06 -15.69 0.92
CA ALA A 365 -1.08 -17.06 0.40
C ALA A 365 -2.46 -17.48 -0.15
N SER A 366 -3.51 -16.84 0.34
CA SER A 366 -4.88 -16.98 -0.20
C SER A 366 -5.19 -15.97 -1.32
N GLY A 367 -4.19 -15.22 -1.76
CA GLY A 367 -4.34 -14.04 -2.60
C GLY A 367 -4.86 -14.33 -4.00
N GLY A 368 -5.65 -13.38 -4.48
CA GLY A 368 -5.96 -13.20 -5.89
C GLY A 368 -5.19 -12.00 -6.41
N PHE A 369 -5.04 -11.96 -7.72
CA PHE A 369 -4.53 -10.82 -8.46
C PHE A 369 -5.63 -10.35 -9.39
N ALA A 370 -5.98 -9.08 -9.28
CA ALA A 370 -6.91 -8.48 -10.23
C ALA A 370 -6.25 -8.47 -11.60
N GLY A 371 -7.02 -8.81 -12.61
CA GLY A 371 -6.62 -8.52 -13.98
C GLY A 371 -6.66 -7.02 -14.20
N TRP A 372 -6.39 -6.58 -15.42
CA TRP A 372 -6.52 -5.18 -15.79
C TRP A 372 -7.00 -5.07 -17.24
N THR A 373 -7.60 -3.94 -17.57
CA THR A 373 -7.97 -3.59 -18.94
C THR A 373 -7.98 -2.07 -19.11
N THR A 374 -7.55 -1.60 -20.28
CA THR A 374 -7.65 -0.18 -20.65
C THR A 374 -9.02 0.21 -21.18
N ASN A 375 -9.97 -0.73 -21.27
CA ASN A 375 -11.35 -0.46 -21.62
C ASN A 375 -12.18 -0.07 -20.38
N GLU A 376 -12.46 1.22 -20.22
CA GLU A 376 -13.20 1.74 -19.07
C GLU A 376 -14.71 1.45 -19.13
N GLU A 377 -15.32 1.26 -20.30
CA GLU A 377 -16.79 1.20 -20.43
C GLU A 377 -17.42 -0.10 -19.87
N ILE A 378 -16.59 -1.05 -19.40
CA ILE A 378 -17.01 -2.42 -19.04
C ILE A 378 -16.92 -2.73 -17.53
N GLY A 379 -16.57 -1.75 -16.69
CA GLY A 379 -16.61 -1.90 -15.23
C GLY A 379 -18.03 -1.82 -14.67
N ASP A 380 -18.30 -2.58 -13.61
CA ASP A 380 -19.62 -2.65 -12.98
C ASP A 380 -19.60 -2.84 -11.46
N VAL A 381 -18.45 -3.23 -10.88
CA VAL A 381 -18.34 -3.53 -9.44
C VAL A 381 -17.13 -2.85 -8.79
N GLY A 382 -17.37 -1.99 -7.80
CA GLY A 382 -16.35 -1.52 -6.88
C GLY A 382 -16.23 -2.44 -5.66
N ILE A 383 -15.00 -2.77 -5.21
CA ILE A 383 -14.76 -3.57 -4.00
C ILE A 383 -13.90 -2.76 -3.03
N HIS A 384 -14.39 -2.47 -1.82
CA HIS A 384 -13.80 -1.43 -0.96
C HIS A 384 -13.94 -1.69 0.55
N HIS A 385 -13.27 -0.87 1.37
CA HIS A 385 -13.33 -0.90 2.85
C HIS A 385 -13.86 0.44 3.41
N PRO A 386 -15.18 0.65 3.44
CA PRO A 386 -15.78 1.90 3.91
C PRO A 386 -15.60 2.05 5.43
N GLN A 387 -15.22 3.24 5.88
CA GLN A 387 -14.83 3.58 7.25
C GLN A 387 -13.69 2.71 7.83
N GLY A 388 -12.98 1.97 6.97
CA GLY A 388 -12.05 0.92 7.41
C GLY A 388 -12.71 -0.35 7.92
N SER A 389 -14.03 -0.48 7.79
CA SER A 389 -14.77 -1.70 8.10
C SER A 389 -14.50 -2.83 7.11
N HIS A 390 -15.10 -3.98 7.37
CA HIS A 390 -14.90 -5.15 6.53
C HIS A 390 -15.39 -4.94 5.11
N LYS A 391 -14.82 -5.73 4.19
CA LYS A 391 -14.94 -5.54 2.74
C LYS A 391 -16.40 -5.48 2.26
N ARG A 392 -16.69 -4.49 1.42
CA ARG A 392 -17.99 -4.23 0.81
C ARG A 392 -17.90 -4.17 -0.70
N ALA A 393 -19.06 -4.22 -1.34
CA ALA A 393 -19.23 -3.99 -2.76
C ALA A 393 -20.16 -2.79 -3.02
N VAL A 394 -19.92 -2.13 -4.15
CA VAL A 394 -20.81 -1.15 -4.76
C VAL A 394 -20.98 -1.51 -6.22
N PHE A 395 -22.20 -1.48 -6.73
CA PHE A 395 -22.50 -1.72 -8.13
C PHE A 395 -22.86 -0.41 -8.82
N GLY A 396 -22.41 -0.24 -10.04
CA GLY A 396 -22.73 0.94 -10.82
C GLY A 396 -22.50 0.74 -12.30
N HIS A 397 -22.88 1.73 -13.09
CA HIS A 397 -22.65 1.73 -14.53
C HIS A 397 -21.93 2.99 -14.97
N TYR A 398 -21.12 2.84 -16.01
CA TYR A 398 -20.37 3.93 -16.62
C TYR A 398 -21.34 4.98 -17.20
N VAL A 399 -20.99 6.26 -17.02
CA VAL A 399 -21.72 7.38 -17.60
C VAL A 399 -20.76 8.39 -18.24
N THR A 400 -21.10 8.88 -19.43
CA THR A 400 -20.29 9.89 -20.15
C THR A 400 -20.52 11.32 -19.65
N PHE A 401 -21.34 11.49 -18.63
CA PHE A 401 -21.66 12.78 -18.02
C PHE A 401 -22.26 12.57 -16.65
N CYS A 402 -21.83 13.37 -15.69
CA CYS A 402 -22.44 13.46 -14.38
C CYS A 402 -23.16 14.81 -14.25
N ASP A 403 -24.45 14.77 -13.91
CA ASP A 403 -25.30 15.96 -13.71
C ASP A 403 -25.01 16.67 -12.37
N THR A 404 -23.98 16.21 -11.66
CA THR A 404 -23.46 16.74 -10.40
C THR A 404 -22.23 17.62 -10.67
N ASP A 405 -21.81 18.49 -9.72
CA ASP A 405 -20.69 19.44 -9.92
C ASP A 405 -19.30 18.76 -9.90
N CYS A 406 -19.07 17.80 -10.81
CA CYS A 406 -17.78 17.20 -11.11
C CYS A 406 -16.97 18.02 -12.12
N SER A 407 -17.33 19.28 -12.37
CA SER A 407 -16.84 20.10 -13.49
C SER A 407 -15.32 20.36 -13.49
N CYS A 408 -14.64 20.07 -12.37
CA CYS A 408 -13.19 20.18 -12.21
C CYS A 408 -12.41 18.92 -12.63
N PHE A 409 -13.09 17.79 -12.84
CA PHE A 409 -12.49 16.54 -13.28
C PHE A 409 -12.69 16.35 -14.79
N SER A 410 -11.66 15.81 -15.45
CA SER A 410 -11.70 15.49 -16.88
C SER A 410 -12.02 14.00 -17.04
N GLN A 411 -12.95 13.68 -17.94
CA GLN A 411 -13.23 12.31 -18.41
C GLN A 411 -12.11 11.72 -19.30
N THR A 412 -10.95 12.34 -19.29
CA THR A 412 -9.73 11.73 -19.81
C THR A 412 -8.88 11.18 -18.68
N ASN A 413 -9.09 11.65 -17.44
CA ASN A 413 -8.33 11.20 -16.28
C ASN A 413 -9.20 10.38 -15.32
N TYR A 414 -10.52 10.49 -15.43
CA TYR A 414 -11.46 9.96 -14.46
C TYR A 414 -12.70 9.40 -15.18
N ALA A 415 -12.94 8.11 -14.97
CA ALA A 415 -14.14 7.43 -15.39
C ALA A 415 -15.26 7.72 -14.37
N TYR A 416 -16.45 8.00 -14.90
CA TYR A 416 -17.59 8.40 -14.10
C TYR A 416 -18.60 7.26 -14.02
N TYR A 417 -19.10 7.02 -12.81
CA TYR A 417 -20.05 5.95 -12.53
C TYR A 417 -21.23 6.47 -11.73
N THR A 418 -22.44 6.08 -12.13
CA THR A 418 -23.61 6.20 -11.25
C THR A 418 -23.71 4.94 -10.40
N ALA A 419 -23.84 5.09 -9.09
CA ALA A 419 -24.07 3.94 -8.20
C ALA A 419 -25.51 3.45 -8.36
N ASP A 420 -25.67 2.17 -8.68
CA ASP A 420 -26.95 1.49 -8.81
C ASP A 420 -27.37 0.82 -7.48
N ASP A 421 -26.41 0.24 -6.77
CA ASP A 421 -26.62 -0.37 -5.46
C ASP A 421 -25.36 -0.27 -4.59
N GLY A 422 -25.53 -0.05 -3.30
CA GLY A 422 -24.44 0.32 -2.40
C GLY A 422 -23.97 1.77 -2.56
N ILE A 423 -22.98 2.14 -1.75
CA ILE A 423 -22.34 3.46 -1.76
C ILE A 423 -20.85 3.33 -1.46
N VAL A 424 -20.11 4.43 -1.59
CA VAL A 424 -18.76 4.56 -1.04
C VAL A 424 -18.77 5.51 0.16
N GLN A 425 -17.82 5.32 1.07
CA GLN A 425 -17.56 6.22 2.20
C GLN A 425 -16.06 6.37 2.43
N GLY A 426 -15.65 7.24 3.34
CA GLY A 426 -14.25 7.43 3.71
C GLY A 426 -13.52 6.11 3.90
N GLY A 427 -12.31 5.92 3.38
CA GLY A 427 -11.58 4.64 3.43
C GLY A 427 -11.79 3.74 2.21
N SER A 428 -12.82 4.01 1.42
CA SER A 428 -13.00 3.39 0.10
C SER A 428 -11.99 3.91 -0.92
N SER A 429 -11.38 5.07 -0.67
CA SER A 429 -10.33 5.66 -1.51
C SER A 429 -9.27 4.64 -1.92
N GLY A 430 -8.91 4.62 -3.20
CA GLY A 430 -7.96 3.69 -3.80
C GLY A 430 -8.51 2.29 -4.14
N SER A 431 -9.77 1.99 -3.80
CA SER A 431 -10.43 0.74 -4.21
C SER A 431 -10.58 0.61 -5.72
N GLY A 432 -10.47 -0.60 -6.25
CA GLY A 432 -10.68 -0.84 -7.68
C GLY A 432 -12.16 -0.80 -8.10
N MET A 433 -12.42 -0.27 -9.29
CA MET A 433 -13.60 -0.61 -10.09
C MET A 433 -13.22 -1.74 -11.03
N PHE A 434 -14.03 -2.80 -11.05
CA PHE A 434 -13.76 -4.04 -11.77
C PHE A 434 -14.84 -4.33 -12.78
N THR A 435 -14.45 -5.01 -13.85
CA THR A 435 -15.35 -5.78 -14.69
C THR A 435 -15.87 -7.01 -13.92
N THR A 436 -16.96 -7.62 -14.40
CA THR A 436 -17.42 -8.95 -13.95
C THR A 436 -16.34 -10.03 -13.95
N SER A 437 -15.36 -9.97 -14.85
CA SER A 437 -14.22 -10.90 -14.92
C SER A 437 -13.13 -10.61 -13.87
N GLY A 438 -13.22 -9.51 -13.12
CA GLY A 438 -12.25 -9.12 -12.10
C GLY A 438 -11.05 -8.34 -12.64
N GLN A 439 -11.21 -7.69 -13.80
CA GLN A 439 -10.18 -6.81 -14.35
C GLN A 439 -10.42 -5.40 -13.84
N ILE A 440 -9.40 -4.78 -13.23
CA ILE A 440 -9.48 -3.40 -12.79
C ILE A 440 -9.51 -2.46 -14.00
N ILE A 441 -10.31 -1.41 -13.90
CA ILE A 441 -10.40 -0.33 -14.90
C ILE A 441 -10.07 1.05 -14.31
N GLY A 442 -9.88 1.14 -13.00
CA GLY A 442 -9.48 2.35 -12.32
C GLY A 442 -9.54 2.21 -10.79
N GLN A 443 -8.99 3.19 -10.09
CA GLN A 443 -9.01 3.27 -8.62
C GLN A 443 -9.85 4.46 -8.12
N LEU A 444 -10.60 4.28 -7.04
CA LEU A 444 -11.54 5.28 -6.53
C LEU A 444 -10.79 6.51 -6.02
N TYR A 445 -11.09 7.67 -6.60
CA TYR A 445 -10.77 8.97 -6.02
C TYR A 445 -11.79 9.32 -4.92
N GLY A 446 -13.08 9.20 -5.25
CA GLY A 446 -14.18 9.60 -4.39
C GLY A 446 -15.48 9.76 -5.18
N HIS A 447 -16.31 10.72 -4.82
CA HIS A 447 -17.53 11.04 -5.55
C HIS A 447 -17.79 12.55 -5.62
N CYS A 448 -18.62 12.98 -6.58
CA CYS A 448 -19.27 14.30 -6.54
C CYS A 448 -20.79 14.15 -6.49
N GLY A 449 -21.46 15.09 -5.83
CA GLY A 449 -22.92 15.12 -5.69
C GLY A 449 -23.44 16.52 -5.44
N LEU A 450 -24.76 16.69 -5.58
CA LEU A 450 -25.46 17.96 -5.34
C LEU A 450 -25.55 18.31 -3.85
N CYS A 451 -25.41 17.31 -2.98
CA CYS A 451 -25.39 17.45 -1.53
C CYS A 451 -23.93 17.36 -1.05
N PRO A 452 -23.30 18.43 -0.55
CA PRO A 452 -21.87 18.37 -0.23
C PRO A 452 -21.49 17.49 0.98
N ASP A 453 -22.47 17.05 1.80
CA ASP A 453 -22.19 16.64 3.18
C ASP A 453 -23.00 15.43 3.74
N ALA A 454 -23.82 14.73 2.93
CA ALA A 454 -24.64 13.60 3.42
C ALA A 454 -24.28 12.29 2.73
N GLU A 455 -23.25 11.57 3.21
CA GLU A 455 -23.09 10.15 2.88
C GLU A 455 -24.28 9.39 3.48
N ASP A 456 -25.33 9.17 2.69
CA ASP A 456 -26.57 8.54 3.14
C ASP A 456 -27.08 7.45 2.18
N CYS A 457 -28.01 6.65 2.70
CA CYS A 457 -28.63 5.56 1.96
C CYS A 457 -29.90 5.95 1.20
N THR A 458 -30.30 7.22 1.24
CA THR A 458 -31.48 7.75 0.54
C THR A 458 -31.17 8.32 -0.83
N HIS A 459 -29.95 8.84 -1.03
CA HIS A 459 -29.57 9.60 -2.21
C HIS A 459 -28.48 8.89 -3.04
N THR A 460 -28.41 7.56 -3.00
CA THR A 460 -27.33 6.79 -3.64
C THR A 460 -27.17 7.09 -5.15
N GLY A 461 -28.28 7.41 -5.84
CA GLY A 461 -28.29 7.82 -7.26
C GLY A 461 -28.00 9.30 -7.54
N ASP A 462 -27.82 10.13 -6.50
CA ASP A 462 -27.45 11.55 -6.63
C ASP A 462 -25.93 11.75 -6.62
N TRP A 463 -25.16 10.66 -6.56
CA TRP A 463 -23.70 10.67 -6.53
C TRP A 463 -23.12 10.09 -7.82
N CYS A 464 -22.08 10.76 -8.30
CA CYS A 464 -21.21 10.29 -9.36
C CYS A 464 -19.90 9.83 -8.73
N LEU A 465 -19.63 8.53 -8.78
CA LEU A 465 -18.36 7.95 -8.35
C LEU A 465 -17.28 8.30 -9.39
N LEU A 466 -16.11 8.67 -8.89
CA LEU A 466 -14.95 9.06 -9.67
C LEU A 466 -13.85 8.01 -9.50
N TYR A 467 -13.52 7.30 -10.58
CA TYR A 467 -12.39 6.39 -10.61
C TYR A 467 -11.32 6.96 -11.52
N GLY A 468 -10.09 7.09 -11.02
CA GLY A 468 -8.96 7.44 -11.86
C GLY A 468 -8.75 6.37 -12.92
N GLU A 469 -8.78 6.77 -14.19
CA GLU A 469 -8.80 5.83 -15.32
C GLU A 469 -7.52 5.00 -15.36
N PHE A 470 -7.65 3.68 -15.37
CA PHE A 470 -6.50 2.78 -15.56
C PHE A 470 -5.84 2.99 -16.92
N ALA A 471 -6.60 3.40 -17.94
CA ALA A 471 -6.05 3.75 -19.25
C ALA A 471 -5.01 4.89 -19.20
N GLN A 472 -5.10 5.80 -18.22
CA GLN A 472 -4.08 6.83 -17.98
C GLN A 472 -2.93 6.33 -17.11
N THR A 473 -3.21 5.43 -16.16
CA THR A 473 -2.16 4.79 -15.34
C THR A 473 -1.29 3.85 -16.18
N TYR A 474 -1.90 3.13 -17.12
CA TYR A 474 -1.28 2.02 -17.84
C TYR A 474 0.02 2.38 -18.58
N PRO A 475 0.11 3.48 -19.34
CA PRO A 475 1.35 3.88 -20.00
C PRO A 475 2.52 4.07 -19.03
N ASP A 476 2.25 4.49 -17.79
CA ASP A 476 3.28 4.69 -16.77
C ASP A 476 3.73 3.38 -16.13
N ILE A 477 2.87 2.36 -16.09
CA ILE A 477 3.12 1.12 -15.33
C ILE A 477 3.30 -0.15 -16.17
N ILE A 478 2.98 -0.09 -17.46
CA ILE A 478 3.03 -1.23 -18.40
C ILE A 478 4.40 -1.92 -18.37
N TYR A 479 5.47 -1.18 -18.11
CA TYR A 479 6.80 -1.75 -17.98
C TYR A 479 6.86 -2.85 -16.91
N TRP A 480 6.36 -2.59 -15.70
CA TRP A 480 6.39 -3.56 -14.60
C TRP A 480 5.43 -4.72 -14.85
N LEU A 481 4.25 -4.43 -15.41
CA LEU A 481 3.27 -5.45 -15.76
C LEU A 481 3.75 -6.37 -16.89
N ASN A 482 4.54 -5.88 -17.84
CA ASN A 482 5.14 -6.72 -18.89
C ASN A 482 6.35 -7.49 -18.40
N LEU A 483 7.15 -6.88 -17.52
CA LEU A 483 8.34 -7.52 -16.97
C LEU A 483 7.97 -8.71 -16.07
N GLY A 484 6.93 -8.54 -15.25
CA GLY A 484 6.50 -9.54 -14.28
C GLY A 484 7.60 -10.04 -13.35
N GLY A 485 8.62 -9.21 -13.08
CA GLY A 485 9.72 -9.57 -12.19
C GLY A 485 10.80 -10.49 -12.79
N THR A 486 10.70 -10.82 -14.07
CA THR A 486 11.66 -11.66 -14.79
C THR A 486 12.27 -10.91 -15.98
N LEU A 487 13.60 -10.81 -16.03
CA LEU A 487 14.29 -10.37 -17.25
C LEU A 487 14.77 -11.59 -18.03
N HIS A 488 14.26 -11.74 -19.26
CA HIS A 488 14.79 -12.72 -20.21
C HIS A 488 15.94 -12.12 -21.02
N VAL A 489 17.04 -12.86 -21.13
CA VAL A 489 18.15 -12.58 -22.04
C VAL A 489 17.77 -13.13 -23.41
N ASP A 490 17.96 -12.31 -24.45
CA ASP A 490 17.74 -12.70 -25.85
C ASP A 490 18.69 -13.84 -26.24
N ASP A 491 18.13 -15.03 -26.50
CA ASP A 491 18.85 -16.27 -26.79
C ASP A 491 19.17 -16.45 -28.28
N SER A 492 18.66 -15.57 -29.14
CA SER A 492 18.76 -15.70 -30.60
C SER A 492 20.20 -15.72 -31.14
N ASN A 493 21.18 -15.33 -30.32
CA ASN A 493 22.61 -15.33 -30.64
C ASN A 493 23.46 -16.20 -29.71
N LEU A 494 22.86 -17.00 -28.80
CA LEU A 494 23.59 -17.88 -27.89
C LEU A 494 23.72 -19.27 -28.52
N THR A 495 24.95 -19.80 -28.56
CA THR A 495 25.23 -21.17 -29.03
C THR A 495 25.78 -22.01 -27.88
N PRO A 496 25.60 -23.35 -27.85
CA PRO A 496 26.14 -24.18 -26.78
C PRO A 496 27.66 -23.99 -26.57
N PRO A 497 28.14 -23.97 -25.31
CA PRO A 497 27.41 -24.21 -24.06
C PRO A 497 26.79 -22.94 -23.42
N TRP A 498 26.68 -21.83 -24.17
CA TRP A 498 26.35 -20.50 -23.66
C TRP A 498 24.84 -20.22 -23.53
N ASP A 499 24.00 -21.20 -23.85
CA ASP A 499 22.52 -21.16 -23.78
C ASP A 499 21.94 -21.72 -22.47
N GLY A 500 22.78 -22.27 -21.57
CA GLY A 500 22.30 -22.92 -20.36
C GLY A 500 22.53 -24.42 -20.30
N SER A 501 22.25 -24.98 -19.13
CA SER A 501 21.87 -26.39 -19.06
C SER A 501 20.35 -26.49 -18.93
N ALA A 502 19.77 -27.64 -19.29
CA ALA A 502 18.34 -27.89 -19.07
C ALA A 502 17.91 -27.73 -17.59
N ALA A 503 18.85 -27.83 -16.64
CA ALA A 503 18.62 -27.67 -15.21
C ALA A 503 18.86 -26.24 -14.70
N ASN A 504 19.57 -25.40 -15.46
CA ASN A 504 19.88 -24.01 -15.11
C ASN A 504 20.08 -23.22 -16.41
N PRO A 505 19.00 -22.75 -17.05
CA PRO A 505 19.10 -21.94 -18.26
C PRO A 505 19.64 -20.56 -17.91
N PHE A 506 20.75 -20.14 -18.55
CA PHE A 506 21.42 -18.85 -18.27
C PHE A 506 20.69 -17.63 -18.87
N LEU A 507 19.41 -17.80 -19.23
CA LEU A 507 18.60 -16.85 -19.99
C LEU A 507 17.68 -15.99 -19.11
N THR A 508 17.72 -16.14 -17.79
CA THR A 508 16.70 -15.57 -16.91
C THR A 508 17.33 -14.94 -15.68
N VAL A 509 17.10 -13.64 -15.47
CA VAL A 509 17.37 -12.96 -14.20
C VAL A 509 16.04 -12.79 -13.46
N GLY A 510 15.86 -13.57 -12.38
CA GLY A 510 14.73 -13.40 -11.47
C GLY A 510 14.92 -12.20 -10.53
N MET A 511 13.82 -11.75 -9.92
CA MET A 511 13.78 -10.62 -8.97
C MET A 511 14.01 -9.23 -9.57
N ALA A 512 13.73 -9.05 -10.86
CA ALA A 512 13.85 -7.76 -11.54
C ALA A 512 12.67 -6.80 -11.25
N TYR A 513 11.78 -7.14 -10.32
CA TYR A 513 10.53 -6.42 -10.04
C TYR A 513 10.69 -4.97 -9.54
N ASN A 514 11.88 -4.58 -9.06
CA ASN A 514 12.21 -3.21 -8.67
C ASN A 514 12.93 -2.42 -9.77
N ALA A 515 13.18 -3.03 -10.93
CA ALA A 515 13.86 -2.35 -12.02
C ALA A 515 13.04 -1.14 -12.47
N ILE A 516 13.71 -0.01 -12.70
CA ILE A 516 13.11 1.19 -13.29
C ILE A 516 13.92 1.46 -14.56
N TRP A 517 13.28 1.43 -15.74
CA TRP A 517 13.93 1.87 -16.98
C TRP A 517 13.84 3.38 -17.10
N GLN A 518 14.70 4.05 -16.36
CA GLN A 518 15.22 5.35 -16.79
C GLN A 518 16.58 5.11 -17.46
N ASP A 519 17.17 6.13 -18.09
CA ASP A 519 18.46 6.07 -18.85
C ASP A 519 19.68 5.53 -18.06
N ASN A 520 19.50 4.97 -16.85
CA ASN A 520 20.51 4.36 -16.01
C ASN A 520 19.95 3.22 -15.13
N LEU A 521 19.41 2.14 -15.71
CA LEU A 521 19.17 0.92 -14.93
C LEU A 521 20.49 0.44 -14.30
N ARG A 522 20.49 0.31 -12.97
CA ARG A 522 21.65 -0.17 -12.18
C ARG A 522 21.41 -1.61 -11.76
N MET A 523 22.28 -2.51 -12.20
CA MET A 523 22.35 -3.87 -11.69
C MET A 523 23.58 -3.97 -10.76
N ILE A 524 23.35 -4.36 -9.50
CA ILE A 524 24.42 -4.60 -8.54
C ILE A 524 24.84 -6.06 -8.66
N VAL A 525 26.09 -6.28 -9.05
CA VAL A 525 26.70 -7.61 -9.06
C VAL A 525 27.58 -7.74 -7.81
N HIS A 526 27.28 -8.69 -6.93
CA HIS A 526 28.09 -8.95 -5.74
C HIS A 526 29.47 -9.52 -6.12
N PRO A 527 30.51 -9.43 -5.27
CA PRO A 527 31.81 -10.02 -5.56
C PRO A 527 31.77 -11.56 -5.59
N GLY A 528 32.32 -12.17 -6.65
CA GLY A 528 32.35 -13.62 -6.88
C GLY A 528 33.16 -13.97 -8.13
N ALA A 529 33.42 -15.25 -8.36
CA ALA A 529 34.02 -15.73 -9.61
C ALA A 529 32.92 -15.94 -10.65
N TYR A 530 32.62 -14.90 -11.43
CA TYR A 530 31.72 -14.97 -12.57
C TYR A 530 32.56 -15.29 -13.81
N VAL A 531 32.31 -16.41 -14.46
CA VAL A 531 33.19 -16.93 -15.53
C VAL A 531 32.76 -16.45 -16.93
N GLU A 532 31.90 -15.43 -17.02
CA GLU A 532 31.02 -15.27 -18.20
C GLU A 532 30.84 -13.81 -18.64
N ASN A 533 30.52 -13.63 -19.93
CA ASN A 533 30.15 -12.37 -20.55
C ASN A 533 28.62 -12.22 -20.55
N ILE A 534 28.10 -11.16 -19.94
CA ILE A 534 26.65 -10.85 -19.96
C ILE A 534 26.41 -9.79 -21.05
N THR A 535 25.50 -10.07 -21.98
CA THR A 535 25.10 -9.12 -23.02
C THR A 535 23.70 -8.60 -22.72
N PHE A 536 23.57 -7.28 -22.63
CA PHE A 536 22.30 -6.62 -22.40
C PHE A 536 21.83 -5.95 -23.69
N ASN A 537 20.56 -6.09 -24.03
CA ASN A 537 19.96 -5.52 -25.24
C ASN A 537 19.69 -3.99 -25.13
N ARG A 538 20.08 -3.38 -24.02
CA ARG A 538 19.99 -1.93 -23.75
C ARG A 538 21.20 -1.48 -22.91
N PRO A 539 21.58 -0.19 -22.96
CA PRO A 539 22.67 0.34 -22.13
C PRO A 539 22.35 0.19 -20.64
N LEU A 540 23.27 -0.42 -19.89
CA LEU A 540 23.20 -0.54 -18.43
C LEU A 540 24.39 0.15 -17.77
N ARG A 541 24.19 0.64 -16.55
CA ARG A 541 25.28 1.11 -15.69
C ARG A 541 25.54 0.06 -14.61
N ILE A 542 26.67 -0.63 -14.69
CA ILE A 542 27.10 -1.61 -13.69
C ILE A 542 27.88 -0.87 -12.60
N GLU A 543 27.43 -1.00 -11.35
CA GLU A 543 28.12 -0.46 -10.17
C GLU A 543 28.54 -1.63 -9.28
N GLY A 544 29.85 -1.80 -9.07
CA GLY A 544 30.38 -2.83 -8.17
C GLY A 544 30.34 -2.35 -6.72
N ALA A 545 29.78 -3.15 -5.82
CA ALA A 545 29.79 -2.89 -4.37
C ALA A 545 30.83 -3.79 -3.68
N GLY A 546 31.75 -3.19 -2.91
CA GLY A 546 32.65 -3.93 -2.01
C GLY A 546 33.86 -4.62 -2.65
N GLY A 547 34.28 -4.25 -3.87
CA GLY A 547 35.49 -4.82 -4.48
C GLY A 547 35.66 -4.52 -5.97
N VAL A 548 36.56 -5.29 -6.63
CA VAL A 548 36.76 -5.26 -8.09
C VAL A 548 35.88 -6.33 -8.73
N ALA A 549 34.88 -5.94 -9.52
CA ALA A 549 34.17 -6.85 -10.42
C ALA A 549 35.04 -7.07 -11.68
N ARG A 550 35.38 -8.33 -11.98
CA ARG A 550 36.08 -8.71 -13.23
C ARG A 550 35.07 -9.36 -14.16
N ILE A 551 34.80 -8.72 -15.30
CA ILE A 551 33.94 -9.26 -16.36
C ILE A 551 34.88 -9.71 -17.48
N GLY A 552 34.84 -11.00 -17.83
CA GLY A 552 35.73 -11.62 -18.80
C GLY A 552 37.08 -12.12 -18.23
N VAL A 553 37.79 -12.90 -19.04
CA VAL A 553 39.12 -13.45 -18.75
C VAL A 553 40.20 -12.44 -19.22
N PRO A 554 41.40 -12.35 -18.60
CA PRO A 554 42.46 -11.45 -19.07
C PRO A 554 42.86 -11.64 -20.53
#